data_AF-G3IL02-F1
#
_entry.id   AF-G3IL02-F1
#
_cell.length_a   1.000
_cell.length_b   1.000
_cell.length_c   1.000
_cell.angle_alpha   90.00
_cell.angle_beta   90.00
_cell.angle_gamma   90.00
#
_symmetry.space_group_name_H-M   'P 1'
#
loop_
_entity.id
_entity.type
_entity.pdbx_description
1 polymer ?
#
loop_
_entity_poly.entity_id
_entity_poly.type
_entity_poly.pdbx_seq_one_letter_code
_entity_poly.pdbx_strand_id
1 'polypeptide(L)'
;MAQQDRIQQEIAGQNPLVSERLELSVLYKEYAEDDNIYQEKIKDLRTKYPYIRKTRPDSNCFCRAFGFSHWEALLDDHKELQRLKAVSAKSKEDLVSQGFTEFTIKDFHNKFMDLIEQVEKQTSVPGLLGSFNDQSTSDYLRLLTSGYLQRESKFFEHFIEGGWTVNEFCQ
;
A
#
# COMPACT_ATOMS: atom_id res chain seq x y z
N MET A 1 18.51 13.77 8.05
CA MET A 1 17.54 13.25 9.02
C MET A 1 16.63 14.36 9.55
N ALA A 2 17.09 15.32 10.38
CA ALA A 2 16.19 16.34 10.96
C ALA A 2 15.33 17.20 9.98
N GLN A 3 15.80 17.45 8.75
CA GLN A 3 14.95 18.11 7.73
C GLN A 3 13.86 17.18 7.19
N GLN A 4 14.20 15.92 6.89
CA GLN A 4 13.25 14.93 6.41
C GLN A 4 12.18 14.64 7.45
N ASP A 5 12.58 14.50 8.71
CA ASP A 5 11.65 14.23 9.81
C ASP A 5 10.66 15.39 10.00
N ARG A 6 11.12 16.64 9.91
CA ARG A 6 10.25 17.83 9.98
C ARG A 6 9.25 17.87 8.84
N ILE A 7 9.69 17.60 7.61
CA ILE A 7 8.80 17.54 6.43
C ILE A 7 7.77 16.42 6.59
N GLN A 8 8.19 15.23 7.03
CA GLN A 8 7.29 14.10 7.25
C GLN A 8 6.27 14.38 8.36
N GLN A 9 6.67 15.05 9.44
CA GLN A 9 5.77 15.46 10.52
C GLN A 9 4.74 16.50 10.04
N GLU A 10 5.16 17.47 9.23
CA GLU A 10 4.25 18.45 8.63
C GLU A 10 3.22 17.79 7.72
N ILE A 11 3.68 16.91 6.82
CA ILE A 11 2.81 16.11 5.94
C ILE A 11 1.84 15.25 6.75
N ALA A 12 2.33 14.62 7.82
CA ALA A 12 1.53 13.76 8.69
C ALA A 12 0.44 14.51 9.47
N GLY A 13 0.70 15.77 9.82
CA GLY A 13 -0.29 16.65 10.46
C GLY A 13 -1.41 17.09 9.51
N GLN A 14 -1.14 17.13 8.21
CA GLN A 14 -2.11 17.56 7.19
C GLN A 14 -2.88 16.40 6.57
N ASN A 15 -2.28 15.21 6.48
CA ASN A 15 -2.82 14.08 5.73
C ASN A 15 -2.86 12.82 6.62
N PRO A 16 -4.01 12.16 6.81
CA PRO A 16 -4.05 10.82 7.40
C PRO A 16 -3.31 9.82 6.48
N LEU A 17 -2.95 8.65 7.02
CA LEU A 17 -2.29 7.62 6.19
C LEU A 17 -3.22 7.20 5.05
N VAL A 18 -4.50 6.97 5.37
CA VAL A 18 -5.57 6.73 4.42
C VAL A 18 -6.77 7.60 4.82
N SER A 19 -7.31 8.39 3.88
CA SER A 19 -8.48 9.23 4.13
C SER A 19 -9.79 8.44 4.18
N GLU A 20 -10.86 9.11 4.59
CA GLU A 20 -12.22 8.65 4.30
C GLU A 20 -12.50 8.59 2.80
N ARG A 21 -13.60 7.93 2.41
CA ARG A 21 -14.08 7.93 1.02
C ARG A 21 -14.72 9.29 0.73
N LEU A 22 -14.14 10.01 -0.22
CA LEU A 22 -14.57 11.36 -0.62
C LEU A 22 -15.21 11.32 -2.01
N GLU A 23 -16.13 12.23 -2.28
CA GLU A 23 -16.56 12.53 -3.65
C GLU A 23 -15.35 13.00 -4.48
N LEU A 24 -15.18 12.49 -5.70
CA LEU A 24 -14.01 12.84 -6.52
C LEU A 24 -13.95 14.33 -6.89
N SER A 25 -15.08 15.04 -6.79
CA SER A 25 -15.18 16.49 -6.98
C SER A 25 -14.29 17.30 -6.04
N VAL A 26 -13.85 16.75 -4.90
CA VAL A 26 -12.90 17.42 -4.01
C VAL A 26 -11.61 17.82 -4.73
N LEU A 27 -11.22 17.06 -5.76
CA LEU A 27 -10.02 17.36 -6.55
C LEU A 27 -10.09 18.71 -7.26
N TYR A 28 -11.28 19.21 -7.62
CA TYR A 28 -11.38 20.52 -8.28
C TYR A 28 -10.84 21.67 -7.43
N LYS A 29 -10.90 21.54 -6.10
CA LYS A 29 -10.38 22.54 -5.16
C LYS A 29 -8.87 22.43 -4.95
N GLU A 30 -8.24 21.37 -5.44
CA GLU A 30 -6.79 21.13 -5.32
C GLU A 30 -6.00 21.73 -6.48
N TYR A 31 -6.69 22.10 -7.57
CA TYR A 31 -6.08 22.71 -8.75
C TYR A 31 -6.67 24.12 -8.94
N ALA A 32 -5.86 25.02 -9.48
CA ALA A 32 -6.32 26.37 -9.80
C ALA A 32 -7.45 26.34 -10.84
N GLU A 33 -8.37 27.32 -10.78
CA GLU A 33 -9.51 27.39 -11.70
C GLU A 33 -9.06 27.65 -13.15
N ASP A 34 -7.91 28.32 -13.34
CA ASP A 34 -7.31 28.61 -14.64
C ASP A 34 -6.39 27.47 -15.16
N ASP A 35 -6.16 26.42 -14.36
CA ASP A 35 -5.49 25.20 -14.81
C ASP A 35 -6.45 24.29 -15.59
N ASN A 36 -6.85 24.79 -16.77
CA ASN A 36 -7.86 24.17 -17.62
C ASN A 36 -7.56 22.70 -17.96
N ILE A 37 -6.29 22.32 -18.06
CA ILE A 37 -5.89 20.94 -18.39
C ILE A 37 -6.23 19.99 -17.25
N TYR A 38 -5.89 20.34 -16.01
CA TYR A 38 -6.22 19.49 -14.86
C TYR A 38 -7.71 19.51 -14.55
N GLN A 39 -8.38 20.65 -14.72
CA GLN A 39 -9.84 20.75 -14.57
C GLN A 39 -10.58 19.80 -15.53
N GLU A 40 -10.23 19.80 -16.82
CA GLU A 40 -10.86 18.89 -17.80
C GLU A 40 -10.47 17.42 -17.57
N LYS A 41 -9.26 17.13 -17.08
CA LYS A 41 -8.89 15.75 -16.68
C LYS A 41 -9.69 15.25 -15.50
N ILE A 42 -9.96 16.09 -14.49
CA ILE A 42 -10.81 15.73 -13.35
C ILE A 42 -12.24 15.48 -13.84
N LYS A 43 -12.73 16.30 -14.77
CA LYS A 43 -14.05 16.12 -15.38
C LYS A 43 -14.17 14.78 -16.12
N ASP A 44 -13.19 14.41 -16.95
CA ASP A 44 -13.14 13.07 -17.57
C ASP A 44 -13.10 11.96 -16.52
N LEU A 45 -12.26 12.11 -15.49
CA LEU A 45 -12.10 11.09 -14.45
C LEU A 45 -13.41 10.82 -13.69
N ARG A 46 -14.20 11.88 -13.41
CA ARG A 46 -15.51 11.78 -12.75
C ARG A 46 -16.54 11.00 -13.56
N THR A 47 -16.38 10.90 -14.87
CA THR A 47 -17.29 10.07 -15.70
C THR A 47 -17.14 8.58 -15.41
N LYS A 48 -15.98 8.16 -14.87
CA LYS A 48 -15.63 6.77 -14.60
C LYS A 48 -15.65 6.44 -13.11
N TYR A 49 -15.22 7.37 -12.27
CA TYR A 49 -15.06 7.15 -10.83
C TYR A 49 -15.78 8.23 -10.02
N PRO A 50 -16.80 7.86 -9.22
CA PRO A 50 -17.54 8.82 -8.40
C PRO A 50 -16.78 9.21 -7.12
N TYR A 51 -15.94 8.31 -6.59
CA TYR A 51 -15.26 8.48 -5.31
C TYR A 51 -13.74 8.39 -5.43
N ILE A 52 -13.05 8.99 -4.46
CA ILE A 52 -11.62 8.89 -4.26
C ILE A 52 -11.31 8.66 -2.78
N ARG A 53 -10.24 7.92 -2.50
CA ARG A 53 -9.61 7.84 -1.18
C ARG A 53 -8.15 8.26 -1.33
N LYS A 54 -7.73 9.28 -0.60
CA LYS A 54 -6.36 9.82 -0.66
C LYS A 54 -5.47 9.06 0.31
N THR A 55 -4.21 8.89 -0.05
CA THR A 55 -3.17 8.39 0.85
C THR A 55 -2.18 9.51 1.15
N ARG A 56 -1.54 9.43 2.32
CA ARG A 56 -0.47 10.36 2.69
C ARG A 56 0.62 10.36 1.60
N PRO A 57 1.11 11.53 1.16
CA PRO A 57 2.21 11.62 0.20
C PRO A 57 3.56 11.31 0.90
N ASP A 58 3.70 10.07 1.35
CA ASP A 58 4.93 9.49 1.86
C ASP A 58 5.48 8.44 0.88
N SER A 59 6.65 7.88 1.18
CA SER A 59 7.29 6.86 0.34
C SER A 59 6.54 5.51 0.32
N ASN A 60 5.41 5.38 1.03
CA ASN A 60 4.63 4.16 1.12
C ASN A 60 3.24 4.30 0.47
N CYS A 61 2.94 5.42 -0.18
CA CYS A 61 1.62 5.74 -0.72
C CYS A 61 1.05 4.67 -1.65
N PHE A 62 1.91 4.06 -2.50
CA PHE A 62 1.52 2.96 -3.39
C PHE A 62 1.15 1.69 -2.63
N CYS A 63 2.05 1.18 -1.78
CA CYS A 63 1.79 -0.03 -0.99
C CYS A 63 0.55 0.14 -0.12
N ARG A 64 0.35 1.34 0.41
CA ARG A 64 -0.80 1.68 1.24
C ARG A 64 -2.11 1.73 0.46
N ALA A 65 -2.13 2.37 -0.71
CA ALA A 65 -3.30 2.42 -1.58
C ALA A 65 -3.66 1.02 -2.10
N PHE A 66 -2.65 0.27 -2.55
CA PHE A 66 -2.81 -1.13 -2.97
C PHE A 66 -3.37 -1.98 -1.83
N GLY A 67 -2.74 -1.95 -0.65
CA GLY A 67 -3.18 -2.72 0.50
C GLY A 67 -4.60 -2.38 0.92
N PHE A 68 -4.93 -1.09 1.10
CA PHE A 68 -6.28 -0.74 1.55
C PHE A 68 -7.35 -1.17 0.54
N SER A 69 -7.16 -0.82 -0.74
CA SER A 69 -8.14 -1.16 -1.79
C SER A 69 -8.33 -2.66 -1.95
N HIS A 70 -7.25 -3.44 -1.82
CA HIS A 70 -7.33 -4.89 -1.93
C HIS A 70 -8.06 -5.51 -0.74
N TRP A 71 -7.82 -5.05 0.50
CA TRP A 71 -8.52 -5.59 1.68
C TRP A 71 -10.00 -5.17 1.70
N GLU A 72 -10.30 -3.94 1.28
CA GLU A 72 -11.68 -3.47 1.14
C GLU A 72 -12.46 -4.36 0.14
N ALA A 73 -11.84 -4.75 -0.98
CA ALA A 73 -12.44 -5.67 -1.94
C ALA A 73 -12.67 -7.09 -1.41
N LEU A 74 -11.84 -7.54 -0.45
CA LEU A 74 -11.93 -8.88 0.14
C LEU A 74 -13.00 -9.01 1.23
N LEU A 75 -13.57 -7.90 1.69
CA LEU A 75 -14.71 -7.94 2.62
C LEU A 75 -15.89 -8.73 2.04
N ASP A 76 -16.11 -8.60 0.73
CA ASP A 76 -17.22 -9.22 0.01
C ASP A 76 -16.83 -10.54 -0.71
N ASP A 77 -15.53 -10.86 -0.82
CA ASP A 77 -15.04 -12.06 -1.52
C ASP A 77 -14.32 -13.03 -0.57
N HIS A 78 -15.11 -13.86 0.10
CA HIS A 78 -14.58 -14.84 1.06
C HIS A 78 -13.68 -15.90 0.41
N LYS A 79 -13.93 -16.27 -0.86
CA LYS A 79 -13.12 -17.28 -1.54
C LYS A 79 -11.72 -16.74 -1.81
N GLU A 80 -11.65 -15.52 -2.32
CA GLU A 80 -10.37 -14.86 -2.58
C GLU A 80 -9.64 -14.52 -1.27
N LEU A 81 -10.37 -14.18 -0.20
CA LEU A 81 -9.79 -13.99 1.13
C LEU A 81 -9.09 -15.26 1.63
N GLN A 82 -9.72 -16.43 1.50
CA GLN A 82 -9.09 -17.70 1.89
C GLN A 82 -7.87 -18.01 1.03
N ARG A 83 -7.91 -17.69 -0.27
CA ARG A 83 -6.75 -17.83 -1.17
C ARG A 83 -5.60 -16.93 -0.72
N LEU A 84 -5.88 -15.65 -0.45
CA LEU A 84 -4.88 -14.70 0.04
C LEU A 84 -4.29 -15.15 1.37
N LYS A 85 -5.13 -15.60 2.32
CA LYS A 85 -4.71 -16.09 3.63
C LYS A 85 -3.71 -17.25 3.51
N ALA A 86 -4.00 -18.22 2.64
CA ALA A 86 -3.13 -19.37 2.42
C ALA A 86 -1.76 -18.96 1.85
N VAL A 87 -1.76 -18.09 0.82
CA VAL A 87 -0.50 -17.59 0.21
C VAL A 87 0.29 -16.73 1.21
N SER A 88 -0.41 -15.91 1.99
CA SER A 88 0.21 -15.01 2.97
C SER A 88 0.83 -15.78 4.14
N ALA A 89 0.18 -16.87 4.60
CA ALA A 89 0.74 -17.74 5.62
C ALA A 89 2.08 -18.38 5.16
N LYS A 90 2.13 -18.84 3.90
CA LYS A 90 3.36 -19.41 3.29
C LYS A 90 4.45 -18.36 3.08
N SER A 91 4.06 -17.13 2.74
CA SER A 91 5.01 -16.10 2.29
C SER A 91 6.14 -15.77 3.29
N LYS A 92 5.90 -15.90 4.60
CA LYS A 92 6.95 -15.73 5.61
C LYS A 92 8.06 -16.79 5.45
N GLU A 93 7.68 -18.06 5.32
CA GLU A 93 8.64 -19.16 5.12
C GLU A 93 9.41 -18.97 3.80
N ASP A 94 8.71 -18.55 2.74
CA ASP A 94 9.33 -18.26 1.45
C ASP A 94 10.37 -17.13 1.57
N LEU A 95 10.08 -16.06 2.30
CA LEU A 95 11.04 -14.97 2.55
C LEU A 95 12.22 -15.45 3.39
N VAL A 96 12.00 -16.23 4.46
CA VAL A 96 13.08 -16.79 5.28
C VAL A 96 13.99 -17.68 4.44
N SER A 97 13.43 -18.51 3.57
CA SER A 97 14.20 -19.36 2.65
C SER A 97 15.05 -18.58 1.64
N GLN A 98 14.69 -17.32 1.38
CA GLN A 98 15.43 -16.39 0.53
C GLN A 98 16.49 -15.58 1.30
N GLY A 99 16.66 -15.83 2.60
CA GLY A 99 17.68 -15.19 3.43
C GLY A 99 17.20 -13.97 4.24
N PHE A 100 15.90 -13.65 4.21
CA PHE A 100 15.34 -12.66 5.12
C PHE A 100 15.41 -13.18 6.56
N THR A 101 15.81 -12.33 7.50
CA THR A 101 16.01 -12.74 8.89
C THR A 101 14.66 -12.89 9.59
N GLU A 102 14.28 -14.12 9.97
CA GLU A 102 12.93 -14.43 10.47
C GLU A 102 12.45 -13.48 11.58
N PHE A 103 13.27 -13.24 12.62
CA PHE A 103 12.85 -12.42 13.75
C PHE A 103 12.54 -10.96 13.35
N THR A 104 13.14 -10.47 12.27
CA THR A 104 12.91 -9.09 11.79
C THR A 104 11.62 -8.95 11.00
N ILE A 105 11.20 -10.00 10.30
CA ILE A 105 10.00 -9.96 9.45
C ILE A 105 8.75 -10.49 10.15
N LYS A 106 8.92 -11.22 11.26
CA LYS A 106 7.85 -11.89 12.01
C LYS A 106 6.76 -10.92 12.46
N ASP A 107 7.13 -9.77 13.02
CA ASP A 107 6.14 -8.83 13.56
C ASP A 107 5.31 -8.18 12.44
N PHE A 108 5.94 -7.89 11.29
CA PHE A 108 5.24 -7.39 10.10
C PHE A 108 4.29 -8.45 9.53
N HIS A 109 4.72 -9.71 9.46
CA HIS A 109 3.89 -10.82 9.01
C HIS A 109 2.68 -11.01 9.95
N ASN A 110 2.90 -11.02 11.26
CA ASN A 110 1.83 -11.19 12.24
C ASN A 110 0.75 -10.12 12.08
N LYS A 111 1.15 -8.84 12.00
CA LYS A 111 0.20 -7.73 11.79
C LYS A 111 -0.57 -7.85 10.47
N PHE A 112 0.08 -8.33 9.43
CA PHE A 112 -0.55 -8.58 8.14
C PHE A 112 -1.60 -9.71 8.23
N MET A 113 -1.29 -10.79 8.95
CA MET A 113 -2.22 -11.89 9.20
C MET A 113 -3.39 -11.46 10.11
N ASP A 114 -3.14 -10.66 11.15
CA ASP A 114 -4.18 -10.09 12.01
C ASP A 114 -5.19 -9.28 11.19
N LEU A 115 -4.72 -8.55 10.18
CA LEU A 115 -5.58 -7.77 9.29
C LEU A 115 -6.46 -8.67 8.40
N ILE A 116 -5.91 -9.78 7.91
CA ILE A 116 -6.70 -10.81 7.20
C ILE A 116 -7.77 -11.40 8.12
N GLU A 117 -7.44 -11.68 9.38
CA GLU A 117 -8.41 -12.18 10.36
C GLU A 117 -9.52 -11.16 10.66
N GLN A 118 -9.20 -9.86 10.69
CA GLN A 118 -10.22 -8.82 10.86
C GLN A 118 -11.22 -8.80 9.70
N VAL A 119 -10.73 -8.94 8.46
CA VAL A 119 -11.59 -9.05 7.27
C VAL A 119 -12.40 -10.34 7.31
N GLU A 120 -11.80 -11.47 7.73
CA GLU A 120 -12.50 -12.75 7.88
C GLU A 120 -13.64 -12.68 8.92
N LYS A 121 -13.44 -11.89 9.98
CA LYS A 121 -14.47 -11.57 10.99
C LYS A 121 -15.47 -10.51 10.54
N GLN A 122 -15.47 -10.12 9.26
CA GLN A 122 -16.40 -9.16 8.67
C GLN A 122 -16.37 -7.79 9.35
N THR A 123 -15.17 -7.25 9.55
CA THR A 123 -14.99 -5.88 10.04
C THR A 123 -15.67 -4.88 9.09
N SER A 124 -16.06 -3.72 9.61
CA SER A 124 -16.60 -2.64 8.79
C SER A 124 -15.47 -1.90 8.06
N VAL A 125 -15.79 -1.21 6.96
CA VAL A 125 -14.81 -0.34 6.26
C VAL A 125 -14.15 0.68 7.20
N PRO A 126 -14.87 1.36 8.13
CA PRO A 126 -14.23 2.20 9.15
C PRO A 126 -13.29 1.42 10.08
N GLY A 127 -13.63 0.19 10.45
CA GLY A 127 -12.75 -0.68 11.24
C GLY A 127 -11.46 -1.00 10.50
N LEU A 128 -11.57 -1.38 9.22
CA LEU A 128 -10.42 -1.60 8.34
C LEU A 128 -9.56 -0.35 8.18
N LEU A 129 -10.19 0.82 8.03
CA LEU A 129 -9.51 2.11 7.91
C LEU A 129 -8.74 2.46 9.19
N GLY A 130 -9.29 2.15 10.36
CA GLY A 130 -8.58 2.27 11.64
C GLY A 130 -7.30 1.45 11.66
N SER A 131 -7.36 0.19 11.20
CA SER A 131 -6.19 -0.70 11.13
C SER A 131 -5.15 -0.25 10.11
N PHE A 132 -5.57 0.28 8.95
CA PHE A 132 -4.66 0.81 7.93
C PHE A 132 -4.04 2.17 8.26
N ASN A 133 -4.53 2.83 9.31
CA ASN A 133 -3.86 3.97 9.92
C ASN A 133 -2.80 3.54 10.98
N ASP A 134 -2.37 2.27 10.99
CA ASP A 134 -1.08 1.82 11.52
C ASP A 134 -0.08 1.58 10.37
N GLN A 135 1.17 2.04 10.52
CA GLN A 135 2.18 2.08 9.45
C GLN A 135 2.62 0.69 8.96
N SER A 136 2.55 -0.30 9.84
CA SER A 136 3.14 -1.63 9.72
C SER A 136 2.69 -2.49 8.55
N THR A 137 1.43 -2.35 8.10
CA THR A 137 0.88 -3.16 6.99
C THR A 137 1.60 -2.86 5.66
N SER A 138 1.97 -1.60 5.45
CA SER A 138 2.69 -1.20 4.23
C SER A 138 4.09 -1.79 4.16
N ASP A 139 4.73 -2.01 5.31
CA ASP A 139 6.10 -2.52 5.39
C ASP A 139 6.18 -3.99 4.97
N TYR A 140 5.20 -4.83 5.34
CA TYR A 140 5.17 -6.23 4.90
C TYR A 140 4.98 -6.37 3.38
N LEU A 141 4.15 -5.52 2.77
CA LEU A 141 3.98 -5.50 1.31
C LEU A 141 5.30 -5.16 0.59
N ARG A 142 6.15 -4.31 1.17
CA ARG A 142 7.47 -4.00 0.62
C ARG A 142 8.41 -5.20 0.72
N LEU A 143 8.38 -5.95 1.82
CA LEU A 143 9.15 -7.19 1.96
C LEU A 143 8.72 -8.24 0.93
N LEU A 144 7.41 -8.41 0.72
CA LEU A 144 6.88 -9.31 -0.32
C LEU A 144 7.32 -8.89 -1.72
N THR A 145 7.30 -7.58 -2.01
CA THR A 145 7.77 -7.04 -3.29
C THR A 145 9.25 -7.33 -3.50
N SER A 146 10.08 -7.06 -2.47
CA SER A 146 11.51 -7.35 -2.49
C SER A 146 11.80 -8.84 -2.71
N GLY A 147 11.13 -9.73 -1.97
CA GLY A 147 11.28 -11.17 -2.16
C GLY A 147 10.87 -11.64 -3.56
N TYR A 148 9.77 -11.11 -4.11
CA TYR A 148 9.37 -11.46 -5.48
C TYR A 148 10.41 -11.02 -6.52
N LEU A 149 10.92 -9.79 -6.40
CA LEU A 149 11.96 -9.27 -7.29
C LEU A 149 13.22 -10.13 -7.24
N GLN A 150 13.72 -10.45 -6.03
CA GLN A 150 14.93 -11.24 -5.85
C GLN A 150 14.77 -12.68 -6.39
N ARG A 151 13.60 -13.31 -6.17
CA ARG A 151 13.29 -14.64 -6.68
C ARG A 151 13.29 -14.68 -8.22
N GLU A 152 12.71 -13.66 -8.84
CA GLU A 152 12.63 -13.53 -10.31
C GLU A 152 13.76 -12.64 -10.86
N SER A 153 14.92 -12.61 -10.20
CA SER A 153 16.00 -11.66 -10.49
C SER A 153 16.45 -11.67 -11.96
N LYS A 154 16.57 -12.84 -12.59
CA LYS A 154 16.92 -12.96 -14.02
C LYS A 154 15.94 -12.27 -14.95
N PHE A 155 14.66 -12.23 -14.58
CA PHE A 155 13.65 -11.52 -15.36
C PHE A 155 13.82 -10.00 -15.20
N PHE A 156 14.04 -9.54 -13.96
CA PHE A 156 14.09 -8.10 -13.64
C PHE A 156 15.44 -7.42 -13.88
N GLU A 157 16.55 -8.15 -14.01
CA GLU A 157 17.91 -7.60 -14.06
C GLU A 157 18.12 -6.57 -15.18
N HIS A 158 17.37 -6.68 -16.29
CA HIS A 158 17.45 -5.76 -17.44
C HIS A 158 16.49 -4.57 -17.36
N PHE A 159 15.64 -4.50 -16.33
CA PHE A 159 14.68 -3.42 -16.10
C PHE A 159 15.16 -2.41 -15.06
N ILE A 160 16.28 -2.68 -14.38
CA ILE A 160 16.82 -1.81 -13.33
C ILE A 160 17.83 -0.84 -13.95
N GLU A 161 17.51 0.45 -13.83
CA GLU A 161 18.41 1.52 -14.27
C GLU A 161 19.57 1.74 -13.28
N GLY A 162 20.67 2.32 -13.75
CA GLY A 162 21.80 2.69 -12.90
C GLY A 162 22.87 1.61 -12.73
N GLY A 163 22.70 0.42 -13.33
CA GLY A 163 23.69 -0.67 -13.29
C GLY A 163 23.72 -1.45 -11.98
N TRP A 164 22.64 -1.37 -11.20
CA TRP A 164 22.52 -2.06 -9.91
C TRP A 164 22.02 -3.48 -10.15
N THR A 165 22.47 -4.41 -9.33
CA THR A 165 21.87 -5.74 -9.26
C THR A 165 20.47 -5.66 -8.64
N VAL A 166 19.63 -6.67 -8.88
CA VAL A 166 18.29 -6.76 -8.27
C VAL A 166 18.37 -6.71 -6.73
N ASN A 167 19.38 -7.36 -6.15
CA ASN A 167 19.56 -7.35 -4.70
C ASN A 167 19.92 -5.95 -4.17
N GLU A 168 20.81 -5.22 -4.85
CA GLU A 168 21.17 -3.85 -4.47
C GLU A 168 19.99 -2.88 -4.62
N PHE A 169 19.18 -3.05 -5.66
CA PHE A 169 17.94 -2.27 -5.83
C PHE A 169 16.91 -2.53 -4.72
N CYS A 170 16.89 -3.74 -4.18
CA CYS A 170 15.96 -4.17 -3.15
C CYS A 170 16.37 -3.82 -1.71
N GLN A 171 17.60 -3.35 -1.48
CA GLN A 171 18.15 -2.96 -0.18
C GLN A 171 17.80 -1.50 0.16
#